data_AF-A0A919SXK0-F1
#
_entry.id   AF-A0A919SXK0-F1
#
_cell.length_a   1.000
_cell.length_b   1.000
_cell.length_c   1.000
_cell.angle_alpha   90.00
_cell.angle_beta   90.00
_cell.angle_gamma   90.00
#
_symmetry.space_group_name_H-M   'P 1'
#
loop_
_entity.id
_entity.type
_entity.pdbx_description
1 polymer ?
#
loop_
_entity_poly.entity_id
_entity_poly.type
_entity_poly.pdbx_seq_one_letter_code
_entity_poly.pdbx_strand_id
1 'polypeptide(L)'
;MPPEEREAIYDPATVHAMCCDYRAGLRGDRAADDADRAAGRRIACPALFAWSTRDDMVELYGDPLAIWREWADDVQGVPIESGHHMAEENPQALTTALRALLRR
;
A
#
# COMPACT_ATOMS: atom_id res chain seq x y z
N MET A 1 -19.41 -7.04 3.64
CA MET A 1 -18.72 -8.01 2.78
C MET A 1 -19.63 -8.35 1.60
N PRO A 2 -19.35 -7.75 0.43
CA PRO A 2 -19.89 -8.17 -0.85
C PRO A 2 -19.87 -9.70 -1.08
N PRO A 3 -20.83 -10.27 -1.83
CA PRO A 3 -20.91 -11.71 -2.09
C PRO A 3 -19.65 -12.33 -2.70
N GLU A 4 -18.99 -11.60 -3.59
CA GLU A 4 -17.76 -12.01 -4.29
C GLU A 4 -16.57 -12.18 -3.34
N GLU A 5 -16.41 -11.27 -2.37
CA GLU A 5 -15.39 -11.38 -1.33
C GLU A 5 -15.65 -12.59 -0.45
N ARG A 6 -16.92 -12.81 -0.11
CA ARG A 6 -17.34 -13.95 0.70
C ARG A 6 -17.03 -15.27 -0.01
N GLU A 7 -17.31 -15.35 -1.31
CA GLU A 7 -16.99 -16.54 -2.10
C GLU A 7 -15.47 -16.82 -2.12
N ALA A 8 -14.66 -15.79 -2.34
CA ALA A 8 -13.20 -15.90 -2.36
C ALA A 8 -12.64 -16.43 -1.03
N ILE A 9 -13.09 -15.93 0.12
CA ILE A 9 -12.56 -16.36 1.43
C ILE A 9 -13.04 -17.75 1.87
N TYR A 10 -14.02 -18.35 1.18
CA TYR A 10 -14.47 -19.73 1.44
C TYR A 10 -13.88 -20.75 0.46
N ASP A 11 -13.25 -20.32 -0.64
CA ASP A 11 -12.51 -21.21 -1.52
C ASP A 11 -11.16 -21.60 -0.86
N PRO A 12 -10.93 -22.89 -0.55
CA PRO A 12 -9.70 -23.34 0.09
C PRO A 12 -8.44 -23.04 -0.72
N ALA A 13 -8.53 -23.04 -2.06
CA ALA A 13 -7.38 -22.71 -2.91
C ALA A 13 -7.01 -21.23 -2.75
N THR A 14 -8.00 -20.33 -2.74
CA THR A 14 -7.82 -18.90 -2.49
C THR A 14 -7.26 -18.63 -1.10
N VAL A 15 -7.80 -19.27 -0.04
CA VAL A 15 -7.28 -19.12 1.33
C VAL A 15 -5.84 -19.61 1.44
N HIS A 16 -5.51 -20.73 0.79
CA HIS A 16 -4.13 -21.23 0.74
C HIS A 16 -3.20 -20.23 0.06
N ALA A 17 -3.62 -19.64 -1.06
CA ALA A 17 -2.85 -18.63 -1.77
C ALA A 17 -2.61 -17.38 -0.92
N MET A 18 -3.65 -16.86 -0.24
CA MET A 18 -3.51 -15.76 0.72
C MET A 18 -2.49 -16.09 1.82
N CYS A 19 -2.55 -17.28 2.41
CA CYS A 19 -1.57 -17.71 3.42
C CYS A 19 -0.15 -17.79 2.84
N CYS A 20 0.00 -18.19 1.58
CA CYS A 20 1.28 -18.25 0.90
C CYS A 20 1.86 -16.87 0.60
N ASP A 21 1.02 -15.89 0.28
CA ASP A 21 1.40 -14.48 0.14
C ASP A 21 2.02 -13.94 1.44
N TYR A 22 1.33 -14.11 2.59
CA TYR A 22 1.90 -13.75 3.89
C TYR A 22 3.23 -14.45 4.20
N ARG A 23 3.42 -15.71 3.77
CA ARG A 23 4.69 -16.43 3.94
C ARG A 23 5.79 -15.89 3.04
N ALA A 24 5.45 -15.43 1.83
CA ALA A 24 6.38 -14.80 0.90
C ALA A 24 6.89 -13.47 1.46
N GLY A 25 5.99 -12.66 2.04
CA GLY A 25 6.31 -11.39 2.69
C GLY A 25 7.38 -11.50 3.78
N LEU A 26 7.35 -12.60 4.56
CA LEU A 26 8.33 -12.87 5.62
C LEU A 26 9.64 -13.52 5.11
N ARG A 27 9.74 -13.81 3.81
CA ARG A 27 10.85 -14.59 3.23
C ARG A 27 11.38 -13.95 1.96
N GLY A 28 10.79 -14.30 0.81
CA GLY A 28 11.28 -13.94 -0.52
C GLY A 28 11.24 -12.44 -0.74
N ASP A 29 10.11 -11.82 -0.41
CA ASP A 29 9.90 -10.38 -0.63
C ASP A 29 10.83 -9.57 0.27
N ARG A 30 10.95 -9.97 1.54
CA ARG A 30 11.90 -9.34 2.46
C ARG A 30 13.36 -9.42 1.98
N ALA A 31 13.78 -10.57 1.43
CA ALA A 31 15.12 -10.72 0.90
C ALA A 31 15.35 -9.84 -0.35
N ALA A 32 14.33 -9.66 -1.18
CA ALA A 32 14.37 -8.76 -2.33
C ALA A 32 14.48 -7.29 -1.89
N ASP A 33 13.65 -6.87 -0.93
CA ASP A 33 13.68 -5.52 -0.35
C ASP A 33 15.05 -5.18 0.25
N ASP A 34 15.63 -6.10 1.03
CA ASP A 34 16.95 -5.89 1.64
C ASP A 34 18.06 -5.84 0.58
N ALA A 35 17.94 -6.59 -0.52
CA ALA A 35 18.86 -6.53 -1.65
C ALA A 35 18.74 -5.21 -2.44
N ASP A 36 17.53 -4.68 -2.61
CA ASP A 36 17.29 -3.35 -3.20
C ASP A 36 17.93 -2.26 -2.35
N ARG A 37 17.72 -2.31 -1.02
CA ARG A 37 18.35 -1.36 -0.08
C ARG A 37 19.87 -1.44 -0.09
N ALA A 38 20.44 -2.64 -0.04
CA ALA A 38 21.89 -2.82 -0.08
C ALA A 38 22.50 -2.29 -1.40
N ALA A 39 21.76 -2.38 -2.50
CA ALA A 39 22.16 -1.85 -3.80
C ALA A 39 21.82 -0.35 -3.99
N GLY A 40 21.16 0.29 -3.02
CA GLY A 40 20.70 1.67 -3.15
C GLY A 40 19.68 1.89 -4.26
N ARG A 41 18.93 0.84 -4.66
CA ARG A 41 17.87 0.97 -5.67
C ARG A 41 16.70 1.77 -5.10
N ARG A 42 16.18 2.68 -5.90
CA ARG A 42 15.05 3.56 -5.55
C ARG A 42 14.02 3.54 -6.67
N ILE A 43 12.77 3.82 -6.33
CA ILE A 43 11.67 3.98 -7.27
C ILE A 43 11.93 5.25 -8.10
N ALA A 44 12.13 5.07 -9.41
CA ALA A 44 12.57 6.13 -10.30
C ALA A 44 11.41 6.95 -10.93
N CYS A 45 10.17 6.46 -10.86
CA CYS A 45 9.00 7.17 -11.37
C CYS A 45 8.34 8.03 -10.29
N PRO A 46 7.54 9.04 -10.69
CA PRO A 46 6.68 9.76 -9.75
C PRO A 46 5.76 8.80 -9.00
N ALA A 47 5.78 8.86 -7.67
CA ALA A 47 5.03 8.00 -6.78
C ALA A 47 4.04 8.80 -5.91
N LEU A 48 2.90 8.18 -5.61
CA LEU A 48 1.92 8.69 -4.65
C LEU A 48 1.76 7.66 -3.53
N PHE A 49 1.99 8.09 -2.31
CA PHE A 49 1.66 7.33 -1.11
C PHE A 49 0.42 7.93 -0.43
N ALA A 50 -0.71 7.24 -0.55
CA ALA A 50 -1.95 7.59 0.13
C ALA A 50 -2.12 6.71 1.38
N TRP A 51 -2.52 7.30 2.51
CA TRP A 51 -2.81 6.54 3.74
C TRP A 51 -4.13 6.96 4.37
N SER A 52 -4.74 6.02 5.06
CA SER A 52 -6.02 6.18 5.74
C SER A 52 -5.86 6.91 7.07
N THR A 53 -6.65 7.96 7.31
CA THR A 53 -6.54 8.74 8.55
C THR A 53 -7.21 8.08 9.75
N ARG A 54 -8.10 7.11 9.53
CA ARG A 54 -8.76 6.33 10.60
C ARG A 54 -8.05 4.99 10.87
N ASP A 55 -6.83 4.85 10.38
CA ASP A 55 -5.97 3.68 10.57
C ASP A 55 -4.75 4.06 11.44
N ASP A 56 -3.98 3.07 11.86
CA ASP A 56 -2.93 3.21 12.87
C ASP A 56 -1.59 3.79 12.36
N MET A 57 -1.45 4.03 11.05
CA MET A 57 -0.19 4.45 10.43
C MET A 57 0.43 5.71 11.08
N VAL A 58 -0.37 6.74 11.35
CA VAL A 58 0.14 7.98 11.97
C VAL A 58 0.48 7.75 13.44
N GLU A 59 -0.27 6.88 14.13
CA GLU A 59 0.01 6.52 15.53
C GLU A 59 1.32 5.74 15.65
N LEU A 60 1.57 4.80 14.73
CA LEU A 60 2.76 3.94 14.74
C LEU A 60 4.03 4.67 14.28
N TYR A 61 3.93 5.54 13.28
CA TYR A 61 5.11 6.10 12.60
C TYR A 61 5.25 7.62 12.70
N GLY A 62 4.21 8.35 13.11
CA GLY A 62 4.19 9.82 13.15
C GLY A 62 4.12 10.46 11.76
N ASP A 63 5.16 10.29 10.94
CA ASP A 63 5.20 10.68 9.52
C ASP A 63 5.29 9.44 8.62
N PRO A 64 4.15 8.84 8.20
CA PRO A 64 4.14 7.70 7.28
C PRO A 64 4.86 7.98 5.95
N LEU A 65 4.88 9.23 5.49
CA LEU A 65 5.54 9.60 4.23
C LEU A 65 7.07 9.55 4.36
N ALA A 66 7.63 9.74 5.56
CA ALA A 66 9.07 9.66 5.78
C ALA A 66 9.65 8.29 5.38
N ILE A 67 8.91 7.20 5.65
CA ILE A 67 9.29 5.84 5.27
C ILE A 67 9.48 5.75 3.75
N TRP A 68 8.52 6.29 2.98
CA TRP A 68 8.56 6.22 1.52
C TRP A 68 9.61 7.14 0.88
N ARG A 69 10.01 8.21 1.55
CA ARG A 69 11.13 9.05 1.11
C ARG A 69 12.49 8.33 1.18
N GLU A 70 12.58 7.19 1.87
CA GLU A 70 13.77 6.33 1.83
C GLU A 70 13.83 5.49 0.55
N TRP A 71 12.67 5.21 -0.06
CA TRP A 71 12.53 4.29 -1.21
C TRP A 71 12.35 4.99 -2.56
N ALA A 72 11.97 6.27 -2.57
CA ALA A 72 11.68 7.02 -3.78
C ALA A 72 12.23 8.45 -3.68
N ASP A 73 12.70 9.01 -4.79
CA ASP A 73 13.14 10.42 -4.85
C ASP A 73 11.98 11.38 -5.10
N ASP A 74 10.98 10.93 -5.85
CA ASP A 74 9.80 11.71 -6.23
C ASP A 74 8.53 11.06 -5.67
N VAL A 75 8.31 11.21 -4.36
CA VAL A 75 7.11 10.72 -3.68
C VAL A 75 6.29 11.85 -3.09
N GLN A 76 5.00 11.85 -3.42
CA GLN A 76 3.99 12.72 -2.82
C GLN A 76 3.18 11.91 -1.82
N GLY A 77 2.81 12.52 -0.70
CA GLY A 77 1.96 11.89 0.30
C GLY A 77 0.61 12.60 0.45
N VAL A 78 -0.46 11.83 0.61
CA VAL A 78 -1.80 12.37 0.88
C VAL A 78 -2.53 11.54 1.95
N PRO A 79 -2.98 12.16 3.06
CA PRO A 79 -3.92 11.52 3.96
C PRO A 79 -5.31 11.50 3.31
N ILE A 80 -6.00 10.36 3.38
CA ILE A 80 -7.38 10.20 2.92
C ILE A 80 -8.27 9.87 4.11
N GLU A 81 -9.32 10.67 4.30
CA GLU A 81 -10.32 10.44 5.34
C GLU A 81 -11.10 9.16 5.03
N SER A 82 -10.65 8.06 5.63
CA SER A 82 -11.13 6.69 5.41
C SER A 82 -10.53 5.76 6.47
N GLY A 83 -11.14 4.59 6.68
CA GLY A 83 -10.46 3.42 7.23
C GLY A 83 -9.59 2.73 6.17
N HIS A 84 -9.18 1.48 6.43
CA HIS A 84 -8.25 0.74 5.57
C HIS A 84 -8.71 0.64 4.10
N HIS A 85 -10.02 0.57 3.86
CA HIS A 85 -10.60 0.37 2.54
C HIS A 85 -10.93 1.70 1.85
N MET A 86 -9.92 2.55 1.63
CA MET A 86 -10.08 3.92 1.10
C MET A 86 -10.85 4.00 -0.24
N ALA A 87 -10.73 2.98 -1.10
CA ALA A 87 -11.42 2.94 -2.38
C ALA A 87 -12.94 2.75 -2.24
N GLU A 88 -13.38 2.12 -1.15
CA GLU A 88 -14.79 1.90 -0.85
C GLU A 88 -15.36 3.05 0.00
N GLU A 89 -14.58 3.53 0.97
CA GLU A 89 -15.03 4.53 1.94
C GLU A 89 -14.96 5.97 1.43
N ASN A 90 -13.93 6.31 0.64
CA ASN A 90 -13.76 7.66 0.08
C ASN A 90 -13.20 7.64 -1.35
N PRO A 91 -13.93 7.02 -2.30
CA PRO A 91 -13.48 6.87 -3.69
C PRO A 91 -13.21 8.21 -4.38
N GLN A 92 -13.93 9.28 -4.02
CA GLN A 92 -13.78 10.60 -4.63
C GLN A 92 -12.43 11.23 -4.27
N ALA A 93 -12.04 11.19 -2.98
CA ALA A 93 -10.75 11.70 -2.54
C ALA A 93 -9.61 10.90 -3.18
N LEU A 94 -9.70 9.57 -3.15
CA LEU A 94 -8.70 8.70 -3.78
C LEU A 94 -8.55 8.96 -5.28
N THR A 95 -9.67 9.00 -6.01
CA THR A 95 -9.66 9.25 -7.46
C THR A 95 -9.07 10.63 -7.80
N THR A 96 -9.33 11.64 -6.96
CA THR A 96 -8.76 12.98 -7.14
C THR A 96 -7.24 12.95 -7.01
N ALA A 97 -6.71 12.28 -5.98
CA ALA A 97 -5.28 12.13 -5.77
C ALA A 97 -4.61 11.35 -6.91
N LEU A 98 -5.21 10.24 -7.35
CA LEU A 98 -4.71 9.46 -8.49
C LEU A 98 -4.69 10.27 -9.79
N ARG A 99 -5.75 11.03 -10.07
CA ARG A 99 -5.81 11.89 -11.27
C ARG A 99 -4.76 13.00 -11.23
N ALA A 100 -4.43 13.53 -10.06
CA ALA A 100 -3.37 14.53 -9.92
C ALA A 100 -2.00 13.94 -10.28
N LEU A 101 -1.68 12.74 -9.80
CA LEU A 101 -0.45 12.03 -10.16
C LEU A 101 -0.38 11.75 -11.67
N LEU A 102 -1.45 11.19 -12.25
CA LEU A 102 -1.47 10.76 -13.66
C LEU A 102 -1.48 11.91 -14.68
N ARG A 103 -1.74 13.15 -14.25
CA ARG A 103 -1.73 14.35 -15.10
C ARG A 103 -0.41 15.12 -15.03
N ARG A 104 0.52 14.67 -14.19
CA ARG A 104 1.85 15.25 -14.03
C ARG A 104 2.75 14.81 -15.18
#